data_AF-A0A069D142-F1
#
_entry.id   AF-A0A069D142-F1
#
_cell.length_a   1.000
_cell.length_b   1.000
_cell.length_c   1.000
_cell.angle_alpha   90.00
_cell.angle_beta   90.00
_cell.angle_gamma   90.00
#
_symmetry.space_group_name_H-M   'P 1'
#
loop_
_entity.id
_entity.type
_entity.pdbx_description
1 polymer ?
#
loop_
_entity_poly.entity_id
_entity_poly.type
_entity_poly.pdbx_seq_one_letter_code
_entity_poly.pdbx_strand_id
1 'polypeptide(L)'
;MYRRFLNDADYLGVITAEALAQMTRGNADRFAQAEESAEMSIIENLSENYEIEQELNKGKYIAEHDRRITFPVGAFIYLEGRIYEVIRSISGYKVPSTLAYWEEHVELNFDIGNTARYSQFGTYYVGDIVAHNGVAYICKEENGYKFGDIRIPMVEGWFEAATTEWLPIEYNLWEVVSFNGAFYTLMKLDEFDNNINPFDSLCWGAIADYDPAYNDYELEEHEYVVYDGRVFYPGLDVNADMPIVGHNIAQNDPRNYNIKKHMVRLAIYELTKLIAPNNVSAVRLKDHEESMKWLNDASKLRLNPQIPRKLAEDNKPVTDWQLSTFQTDYDPYKNPWLT
;
A
#
# COMPACT_ATOMS: atom_id res chain seq x y z
N MET A 1 2.20 -11.31 13.43
CA MET A 1 1.51 -12.22 12.49
C MET A 1 2.39 -12.33 11.26
N TYR A 2 2.68 -13.54 10.79
CA TYR A 2 3.52 -13.76 9.60
C TYR A 2 2.83 -13.18 8.35
N ARG A 3 3.58 -12.46 7.51
CA ARG A 3 3.08 -11.88 6.26
C ARG A 3 3.47 -12.82 5.12
N ARG A 4 2.49 -13.39 4.43
CA ARG A 4 2.71 -14.39 3.37
C ARG A 4 3.50 -13.81 2.20
N PHE A 5 4.38 -14.61 1.60
CA PHE A 5 5.09 -14.26 0.37
C PHE A 5 4.36 -14.82 -0.85
N LEU A 6 3.72 -15.98 -0.69
CA LEU A 6 2.96 -16.65 -1.72
C LEU A 6 1.48 -16.26 -1.66
N ASN A 7 0.82 -16.34 -2.81
CA ASN A 7 -0.63 -16.27 -2.92
C ASN A 7 -1.19 -17.63 -3.38
N ASP A 8 -2.50 -17.78 -3.33
CA ASP A 8 -3.15 -19.06 -3.62
C ASP A 8 -2.93 -19.50 -5.07
N ALA A 9 -2.80 -18.57 -6.02
CA ALA A 9 -2.51 -18.89 -7.41
C ALA A 9 -1.11 -19.54 -7.58
N ASP A 10 -0.14 -19.18 -6.73
CA ASP A 10 1.18 -19.82 -6.74
C ASP A 10 1.10 -21.30 -6.35
N TYR A 11 0.27 -21.64 -5.36
CA TYR A 11 0.00 -23.04 -5.00
C TYR A 11 -0.74 -23.79 -6.10
N LEU A 12 -1.77 -23.15 -6.69
CA LEU A 12 -2.57 -23.75 -7.76
C LEU A 12 -1.78 -24.05 -9.03
N GLY A 13 -0.62 -23.40 -9.22
CA GLY A 13 0.33 -23.76 -10.28
C GLY A 13 1.05 -25.11 -10.07
N VAL A 14 0.98 -25.69 -8.87
CA VAL A 14 1.70 -26.94 -8.49
C VAL A 14 0.76 -28.03 -7.97
N ILE A 15 -0.42 -27.68 -7.46
CA ILE A 15 -1.40 -28.63 -6.93
C ILE A 15 -2.83 -28.22 -7.31
N THR A 16 -3.75 -29.19 -7.42
CA THR A 16 -5.15 -28.89 -7.72
C THR A 16 -5.84 -28.19 -6.55
N ALA A 17 -6.87 -27.40 -6.85
CA ALA A 17 -7.66 -26.70 -5.83
C ALA A 17 -8.28 -27.65 -4.79
N GLU A 18 -8.76 -28.82 -5.24
CA GLU A 18 -9.35 -29.85 -4.36
C GLU A 18 -8.31 -30.39 -3.36
N ALA A 19 -7.11 -30.71 -3.83
CA ALA A 19 -6.06 -31.22 -2.96
C ALA A 19 -5.52 -30.13 -2.03
N LEU A 20 -5.43 -28.87 -2.50
CA LEU A 20 -5.06 -27.73 -1.68
C LEU A 20 -6.05 -27.51 -0.53
N ALA A 21 -7.35 -27.54 -0.82
CA ALA A 21 -8.42 -27.40 0.18
C ALA A 21 -8.41 -28.56 1.20
N GLN A 22 -8.15 -29.78 0.74
CA GLN A 22 -7.97 -30.93 1.64
C GLN A 22 -6.76 -30.75 2.56
N MET A 23 -5.68 -30.14 2.07
CA MET A 23 -4.49 -29.90 2.86
C MET A 23 -4.76 -28.87 3.97
N THR A 24 -5.42 -27.78 3.64
CA THR A 24 -5.73 -26.74 4.65
C THR A 24 -6.81 -27.18 5.63
N ARG A 25 -7.68 -28.14 5.26
CA ARG A 25 -8.89 -28.52 6.02
C ARG A 25 -9.72 -27.28 6.43
N GLY A 26 -9.73 -26.25 5.58
CA GLY A 26 -10.41 -24.99 5.83
C GLY A 26 -9.70 -24.04 6.82
N ASN A 27 -8.49 -24.37 7.30
CA ASN A 27 -7.71 -23.49 8.16
C ASN A 27 -6.62 -22.76 7.35
N ALA A 28 -6.85 -21.48 7.06
CA ALA A 28 -5.93 -20.62 6.33
C ALA A 28 -4.61 -20.35 7.07
N ASP A 29 -4.59 -20.41 8.42
CA ASP A 29 -3.38 -20.17 9.23
C ASP A 29 -2.27 -21.19 8.94
N ARG A 30 -2.65 -22.37 8.43
CA ARG A 30 -1.69 -23.41 8.04
C ARG A 30 -0.77 -22.96 6.91
N PHE A 31 -1.26 -22.11 6.00
CA PHE A 31 -0.41 -21.53 4.96
C PHE A 31 0.69 -20.68 5.56
N ALA A 32 0.34 -19.78 6.49
CA ALA A 32 1.30 -18.92 7.14
C ALA A 32 2.37 -19.73 7.89
N GLN A 33 1.99 -20.77 8.64
CA GLN A 33 2.93 -21.63 9.37
C GLN A 33 3.90 -22.38 8.44
N ALA A 34 3.37 -22.92 7.34
CA ALA A 34 4.18 -23.67 6.39
C ALA A 34 5.10 -22.75 5.55
N GLU A 35 4.61 -21.57 5.17
CA GLU A 35 5.43 -20.54 4.53
C GLU A 35 6.51 -20.04 5.48
N GLU A 36 6.22 -19.78 6.75
CA GLU A 36 7.22 -19.36 7.74
C GLU A 36 8.35 -20.39 7.88
N SER A 37 8.01 -21.68 7.91
CA SER A 37 8.99 -22.78 7.97
C SER A 37 9.83 -22.89 6.68
N ALA A 38 9.20 -22.69 5.52
CA ALA A 38 9.87 -22.67 4.23
C ALA A 38 10.79 -21.44 4.08
N GLU A 39 10.33 -20.27 4.54
CA GLU A 39 11.09 -19.02 4.54
C GLU A 39 12.37 -19.17 5.36
N MET A 40 12.26 -19.73 6.57
CA MET A 40 13.41 -19.99 7.45
C MET A 40 14.44 -20.87 6.76
N SER A 41 14.02 -21.93 6.09
CA SER A 41 14.92 -22.83 5.33
C SER A 41 15.66 -22.07 4.21
N ILE A 42 14.98 -21.16 3.51
CA ILE A 42 15.58 -20.34 2.45
C ILE A 42 16.56 -19.32 3.04
N ILE A 43 16.18 -18.62 4.11
CA ILE A 43 17.01 -17.62 4.79
C ILE A 43 18.27 -18.26 5.35
N GLU A 44 18.17 -19.38 6.06
CA GLU A 44 19.32 -20.10 6.64
C GLU A 44 20.36 -20.48 5.59
N ASN A 45 19.92 -20.86 4.38
CA ASN A 45 20.83 -21.25 3.31
C ASN A 45 21.42 -20.06 2.55
N LEU A 46 20.68 -18.96 2.38
CA LEU A 46 21.08 -17.89 1.45
C LEU A 46 21.53 -16.60 2.12
N SER A 47 21.22 -16.39 3.40
CA SER A 47 21.49 -15.14 4.11
C SER A 47 22.97 -14.81 4.28
N GLU A 48 23.87 -15.78 4.21
CA GLU A 48 25.31 -15.51 4.27
C GLU A 48 25.79 -14.71 3.06
N ASN A 49 25.26 -15.02 1.88
CA ASN A 49 25.80 -14.58 0.60
C ASN A 49 24.88 -13.63 -0.18
N TYR A 50 23.58 -13.61 0.14
CA TYR A 50 22.55 -12.92 -0.63
C TYR A 50 21.65 -12.05 0.25
N GLU A 51 21.10 -10.99 -0.32
CA GLU A 51 20.09 -10.12 0.30
C GLU A 51 18.70 -10.76 0.27
N ILE A 52 18.62 -12.03 0.69
CA ILE A 52 17.42 -12.84 0.59
C ILE A 52 16.22 -12.25 1.32
N GLU A 53 16.43 -11.64 2.49
CA GLU A 53 15.35 -11.00 3.26
C GLU A 53 14.76 -9.79 2.54
N GLN A 54 15.60 -8.97 1.90
CA GLN A 54 15.13 -7.84 1.09
C GLN A 54 14.33 -8.34 -0.12
N GLU A 55 14.78 -9.42 -0.77
CA GLU A 55 14.10 -10.01 -1.91
C GLU A 55 12.74 -10.62 -1.52
N LEU A 56 12.66 -11.30 -0.37
CA LEU A 56 11.39 -11.77 0.20
C LEU A 56 10.46 -10.61 0.55
N ASN A 57 10.99 -9.52 1.10
CA ASN A 57 10.20 -8.34 1.45
C ASN A 57 9.49 -7.72 0.24
N LYS A 58 10.08 -7.76 -0.97
CA LYS A 58 9.41 -7.30 -2.20
C LYS A 58 8.07 -7.99 -2.42
N GLY A 59 7.97 -9.28 -2.10
CA GLY A 59 6.72 -10.05 -2.22
C GLY A 59 5.80 -9.91 -1.01
N LYS A 60 6.38 -9.94 0.20
CA LYS A 60 5.61 -9.87 1.45
C LYS A 60 4.91 -8.52 1.58
N TYR A 61 5.55 -7.42 1.16
CA TYR A 61 5.03 -6.07 1.37
C TYR A 61 4.14 -5.53 0.24
N ILE A 62 3.74 -6.35 -0.73
CA ILE A 62 2.69 -6.00 -1.71
C ILE A 62 1.38 -5.79 -0.92
N ALA A 63 0.71 -4.67 -1.17
CA ALA A 63 -0.55 -4.32 -0.52
C ALA A 63 -1.73 -4.57 -1.47
N GLU A 64 -2.91 -4.88 -0.93
CA GLU A 64 -4.15 -4.80 -1.70
C GLU A 64 -4.40 -3.35 -2.15
N HIS A 65 -4.99 -3.21 -3.33
CA HIS A 65 -5.45 -1.92 -3.80
C HIS A 65 -6.51 -1.37 -2.84
N ASP A 66 -6.22 -0.19 -2.30
CA ASP A 66 -7.12 0.55 -1.42
C ASP A 66 -7.23 1.98 -1.97
N ARG A 67 -8.45 2.41 -2.32
CA ARG A 67 -8.72 3.73 -2.89
C ARG A 67 -8.43 4.90 -1.93
N ARG A 68 -8.11 4.63 -0.66
CA ARG A 68 -7.61 5.62 0.31
C ARG A 68 -6.12 5.90 0.15
N ILE A 69 -5.38 5.00 -0.50
CA ILE A 69 -3.92 5.05 -0.59
C ILE A 69 -3.51 5.62 -1.94
N THR A 70 -2.57 6.55 -1.91
CA THR A 70 -1.86 7.01 -3.10
C THR A 70 -0.68 6.09 -3.38
N PHE A 71 -0.67 5.44 -4.54
CA PHE A 71 0.40 4.55 -4.98
C PHE A 71 1.33 5.25 -5.98
N PRO A 72 2.64 5.35 -5.70
CA PRO A 72 3.61 5.92 -6.63
C PRO A 72 3.97 4.95 -7.76
N VAL A 73 4.55 5.49 -8.84
CA VAL A 73 5.12 4.67 -9.93
C VAL A 73 6.18 3.71 -9.38
N GLY A 74 6.16 2.47 -9.86
CA GLY A 74 7.02 1.37 -9.42
C GLY A 74 6.53 0.62 -8.17
N ALA A 75 5.43 1.06 -7.56
CA ALA A 75 4.77 0.27 -6.51
C ALA A 75 4.10 -0.97 -7.10
N PHE A 76 3.94 -2.01 -6.28
CA PHE A 76 3.22 -3.22 -6.65
C PHE A 76 2.00 -3.40 -5.75
N ILE A 77 0.85 -3.71 -6.36
CA ILE A 77 -0.44 -3.87 -5.69
C ILE A 77 -1.12 -5.18 -6.08
N TYR A 78 -1.89 -5.73 -5.15
CA TYR A 78 -2.87 -6.76 -5.45
C TYR A 78 -4.18 -6.11 -5.91
N LEU A 79 -4.73 -6.62 -7.00
CA LEU A 79 -6.06 -6.28 -7.48
C LEU A 79 -6.72 -7.57 -8.00
N GLU A 80 -7.84 -7.96 -7.41
CA GLU A 80 -8.57 -9.20 -7.74
C GLU A 80 -7.67 -10.45 -7.69
N GLY A 81 -6.78 -10.52 -6.69
CA GLY A 81 -5.86 -11.65 -6.49
C GLY A 81 -4.70 -11.73 -7.49
N ARG A 82 -4.49 -10.71 -8.33
CA ARG A 82 -3.35 -10.60 -9.25
C ARG A 82 -2.45 -9.44 -8.84
N ILE A 83 -1.16 -9.56 -9.15
CA ILE A 83 -0.18 -8.52 -8.87
C ILE A 83 -0.03 -7.63 -10.11
N TYR A 84 -0.07 -6.33 -9.88
CA TYR A 84 0.18 -5.31 -10.89
C TYR A 84 1.26 -4.34 -10.41
N GLU A 85 2.07 -3.87 -11.34
CA GLU A 85 2.95 -2.73 -11.18
C GLU A 85 2.21 -1.44 -11.52
N VAL A 86 2.42 -0.42 -10.70
CA VAL A 86 1.93 0.93 -10.92
C VAL A 86 2.88 1.64 -11.90
N ILE A 87 2.40 1.91 -13.12
CA ILE A 87 3.18 2.56 -14.19
C ILE A 87 2.85 4.06 -14.33
N ARG A 88 1.74 4.51 -13.73
CA ARG A 88 1.42 5.92 -13.48
C ARG A 88 0.85 6.02 -12.07
N SER A 89 1.13 7.11 -11.36
CA SER A 89 0.62 7.28 -10.00
C SER A 89 -0.89 7.09 -9.94
N ILE A 90 -1.35 6.42 -8.89
CA ILE A 90 -2.77 6.23 -8.59
C ILE A 90 -3.03 7.01 -7.31
N SER A 91 -3.80 8.07 -7.40
CA SER A 91 -4.15 8.92 -6.27
C SER A 91 -5.24 8.27 -5.43
N GLY A 92 -5.08 8.32 -4.11
CA GLY A 92 -6.18 8.03 -3.20
C GLY A 92 -7.18 9.19 -3.17
N TYR A 93 -8.39 8.96 -2.68
CA TYR A 93 -9.34 10.05 -2.41
C TYR A 93 -8.91 10.88 -1.20
N LYS A 94 -9.35 12.15 -1.17
CA LYS A 94 -9.03 13.10 -0.10
C LYS A 94 -10.31 13.37 0.69
N VAL A 95 -10.20 13.41 2.01
CA VAL A 95 -11.33 13.63 2.91
C VAL A 95 -11.32 15.08 3.40
N PRO A 96 -12.47 15.75 3.54
CA PRO A 96 -12.53 17.04 4.21
C PRO A 96 -11.98 16.99 5.64
N SER A 97 -11.61 18.14 6.18
CA SER A 97 -11.05 18.23 7.54
C SER A 97 -11.47 19.52 8.21
N THR A 98 -11.92 19.41 9.46
CA THR A 98 -12.16 20.56 10.36
C THR A 98 -10.98 20.81 11.31
N LEU A 99 -9.98 19.92 11.29
CA LEU A 99 -8.83 19.90 12.20
C LEU A 99 -7.49 19.97 11.44
N ALA A 100 -6.47 20.47 12.12
CA ALA A 100 -5.09 20.42 11.65
C ALA A 100 -4.41 19.17 12.24
N TYR A 101 -4.22 18.12 11.44
CA TYR A 101 -3.68 16.83 11.90
C TYR A 101 -2.16 16.82 12.05
N TRP A 102 -1.46 17.63 11.24
CA TRP A 102 -0.01 17.70 11.21
C TRP A 102 0.44 19.14 11.32
N GLU A 103 1.46 19.37 12.16
CA GLU A 103 2.12 20.66 12.31
C GLU A 103 3.61 20.47 12.02
N GLU A 104 4.25 21.44 11.38
CA GLU A 104 5.70 21.37 11.15
C GLU A 104 6.45 21.39 12.49
N HIS A 105 7.32 20.41 12.71
CA HIS A 105 8.15 20.32 13.91
C HIS A 105 9.45 21.09 13.72
N VAL A 106 9.52 22.27 14.33
CA VAL A 106 10.69 23.15 14.25
C VAL A 106 11.50 23.07 15.53
N GLU A 107 12.63 22.36 15.49
CA GLU A 107 13.59 22.27 16.59
C GLU A 107 15.03 22.48 16.11
N LEU A 108 15.82 23.24 16.88
CA LEU A 108 17.23 23.51 16.58
C LEU A 108 18.05 22.22 16.69
N ASN A 109 18.77 21.87 15.62
CA ASN A 109 19.59 20.65 15.50
C ASN A 109 18.78 19.34 15.50
N PHE A 110 17.51 19.36 15.06
CA PHE A 110 16.71 18.16 14.92
C PHE A 110 17.29 17.22 13.84
N ASP A 111 17.56 15.97 14.21
CA ASP A 111 18.08 14.96 13.29
C ASP A 111 16.93 14.28 12.52
N ILE A 112 16.52 14.92 11.42
CA ILE A 112 15.51 14.37 10.48
C ILE A 112 15.97 13.02 9.92
N GLY A 113 17.28 12.79 9.77
CA GLY A 113 17.84 11.58 9.18
C GLY A 113 17.51 10.32 9.97
N ASN A 114 17.35 10.45 11.29
CA ASN A 114 17.00 9.36 12.20
C ASN A 114 15.50 9.30 12.55
N THR A 115 14.69 10.19 11.95
CA THR A 115 13.24 10.23 12.19
C THR A 115 12.53 9.23 11.27
N ALA A 116 11.53 8.53 11.82
CA ALA A 116 10.72 7.60 11.04
C ALA A 116 10.02 8.34 9.89
N ARG A 117 10.07 7.77 8.68
CA ARG A 117 9.38 8.35 7.52
C ARG A 117 7.86 8.16 7.65
N TYR A 118 7.11 9.17 7.23
CA TYR A 118 5.67 9.05 7.08
C TYR A 118 5.32 7.91 6.13
N SER A 119 4.28 7.16 6.48
CA SER A 119 3.72 6.07 5.70
C SER A 119 2.20 6.14 5.76
N GLN A 120 1.53 6.04 4.62
CA GLN A 120 0.07 5.97 4.56
C GLN A 120 -0.48 4.70 5.23
N PHE A 121 0.35 3.65 5.40
CA PHE A 121 0.01 2.44 6.17
C PHE A 121 0.30 2.58 7.67
N GLY A 122 0.84 3.72 8.10
CA GLY A 122 1.13 4.03 9.50
C GLY A 122 -0.13 4.28 10.32
N THR A 123 0.04 4.35 11.63
CA THR A 123 -1.00 4.76 12.59
C THR A 123 -0.32 5.64 13.61
N TYR A 124 -0.84 6.85 13.79
CA TYR A 124 -0.17 7.94 14.46
C TYR A 124 -1.03 8.46 15.59
N TYR A 125 -0.38 8.69 16.73
CA TYR A 125 -0.95 9.26 17.94
C TYR A 125 -0.43 10.68 18.13
N VAL A 126 -1.15 11.47 18.93
CA VAL A 126 -0.77 12.85 19.23
C VAL A 126 0.65 12.89 19.82
N GLY A 127 1.52 13.72 19.24
CA GLY A 127 2.92 13.86 19.62
C GLY A 127 3.91 13.00 18.82
N ASP A 128 3.44 12.05 17.99
CA ASP A 128 4.31 11.30 17.09
C ASP A 128 4.98 12.23 16.08
N ILE A 129 6.27 12.03 15.83
CA ILE A 129 7.05 12.83 14.86
C ILE A 129 7.45 11.97 13.67
N VAL A 130 7.16 12.47 12.46
CA VAL A 130 7.49 11.79 11.20
C VAL A 130 8.21 12.72 10.23
N ALA A 131 9.08 12.15 9.41
CA ALA A 131 9.69 12.85 8.28
C ALA A 131 8.87 12.65 7.01
N HIS A 132 8.47 13.73 6.35
CA HIS A 132 7.79 13.71 5.05
C HIS A 132 8.38 14.79 4.14
N ASN A 133 8.77 14.43 2.92
CA ASN A 133 9.36 15.34 1.92
C ASN A 133 10.53 16.21 2.45
N GLY A 134 11.34 15.68 3.37
CA GLY A 134 12.49 16.38 3.94
C GLY A 134 12.18 17.31 5.11
N VAL A 135 10.92 17.35 5.56
CA VAL A 135 10.44 18.15 6.69
C VAL A 135 9.93 17.23 7.79
N ALA A 136 10.12 17.61 9.05
CA ALA A 136 9.57 16.90 10.20
C ALA A 136 8.18 17.44 10.56
N TYR A 137 7.24 16.56 10.86
CA TYR A 137 5.89 16.91 11.29
C TYR A 137 5.56 16.23 12.60
N ILE A 138 4.91 16.97 13.51
CA ILE A 138 4.34 16.44 14.74
C ILE A 138 2.83 16.22 14.55
N CYS A 139 2.37 15.04 14.95
CA CYS A 139 0.97 14.64 14.92
C CYS A 139 0.19 15.42 16.00
N LYS A 140 -0.88 16.09 15.61
CA LYS A 140 -1.75 16.88 16.50
C LYS A 140 -3.03 16.17 16.85
N GLU A 141 -3.52 15.33 15.95
CA GLU A 141 -4.75 14.55 16.08
C GLU A 141 -4.51 13.13 15.58
N GLU A 142 -5.08 12.13 16.29
CA GLU A 142 -4.88 10.72 15.95
C GLU A 142 -5.37 10.42 14.52
N ASN A 143 -4.51 9.79 13.71
CA ASN A 143 -4.83 9.48 12.32
C ASN A 143 -4.03 8.27 11.81
N GLY A 144 -4.39 7.79 10.63
CA GLY A 144 -3.69 6.74 9.90
C GLY A 144 -4.57 5.56 9.53
N TYR A 145 -3.91 4.55 8.97
CA TYR A 145 -4.55 3.44 8.26
C TYR A 145 -5.54 2.64 9.12
N LYS A 146 -5.19 2.35 10.38
CA LYS A 146 -6.03 1.55 11.29
C LYS A 146 -7.28 2.31 11.77
N PHE A 147 -7.21 3.63 11.81
CA PHE A 147 -8.37 4.47 12.14
C PHE A 147 -9.27 4.71 10.91
N GLY A 148 -8.79 4.33 9.72
CA GLY A 148 -9.49 4.60 8.47
C GLY A 148 -9.47 6.08 8.08
N ASP A 149 -8.58 6.87 8.68
CA ASP A 149 -8.47 8.32 8.50
C ASP A 149 -7.04 8.68 8.10
N ILE A 150 -6.72 8.56 6.81
CA ILE A 150 -5.35 8.75 6.31
C ILE A 150 -5.14 10.23 6.01
N ARG A 151 -4.31 10.89 6.82
CA ARG A 151 -3.97 12.31 6.65
C ARG A 151 -2.50 12.41 6.25
N ILE A 152 -2.24 12.82 5.02
CA ILE A 152 -0.88 13.01 4.51
C ILE A 152 -0.43 14.42 4.88
N PRO A 153 0.76 14.61 5.51
CA PRO A 153 1.27 15.95 5.79
C PRO A 153 1.29 16.82 4.53
N MET A 154 0.83 18.07 4.65
CA MET A 154 0.70 19.07 3.57
C MET A 154 -0.33 18.77 2.47
N VAL A 155 -1.15 17.72 2.58
CA VAL A 155 -2.15 17.41 1.56
C VAL A 155 -3.54 17.79 2.08
N GLU A 156 -4.09 18.87 1.53
CA GLU A 156 -5.47 19.32 1.77
C GLU A 156 -6.22 19.33 0.44
N GLY A 157 -7.21 18.45 0.31
CA GLY A 157 -8.02 18.33 -0.92
C GLY A 157 -9.23 19.26 -0.96
N TRP A 158 -9.76 19.58 0.21
CA TRP A 158 -11.02 20.27 0.41
C TRP A 158 -10.79 21.56 1.18
N PHE A 159 -11.42 22.64 0.76
CA PHE A 159 -11.37 23.94 1.41
C PHE A 159 -12.72 24.28 2.04
N GLU A 160 -12.68 24.85 3.25
CA GLU A 160 -13.88 25.26 3.96
C GLU A 160 -14.53 26.46 3.25
N ALA A 161 -15.82 26.35 2.97
CA ALA A 161 -16.63 27.42 2.39
C ALA A 161 -17.12 28.37 3.48
N ALA A 162 -17.07 29.67 3.21
CA ALA A 162 -17.68 30.67 4.09
C ALA A 162 -19.19 30.44 4.16
N THR A 163 -19.72 30.30 5.38
CA THR A 163 -21.14 30.02 5.60
C THR A 163 -21.72 31.00 6.60
N THR A 164 -22.91 31.53 6.31
CA THR A 164 -23.65 32.45 7.21
C THR A 164 -25.05 31.94 7.47
N GLU A 165 -25.65 32.32 8.60
CA GLU A 165 -27.08 32.07 8.83
C GLU A 165 -27.93 32.82 7.79
N TRP A 166 -28.96 32.16 7.27
CA TRP A 166 -29.85 32.79 6.31
C TRP A 166 -30.62 33.96 6.94
N LEU A 167 -30.64 35.08 6.24
CA LEU A 167 -31.37 36.30 6.56
C LEU A 167 -32.05 36.80 5.28
N PRO A 168 -33.15 37.59 5.36
CA PRO A 168 -33.82 38.08 4.17
C PRO A 168 -33.09 39.26 3.52
N ILE A 169 -31.87 39.03 3.02
CA ILE A 169 -30.98 40.00 2.37
C ILE A 169 -30.61 39.55 0.95
N GLU A 170 -29.95 40.40 0.18
CA GLU A 170 -29.43 40.01 -1.13
C GLU A 170 -28.29 38.98 -0.99
N TYR A 171 -28.30 38.00 -1.88
CA TYR A 171 -27.29 36.94 -1.98
C TYR A 171 -26.74 36.86 -3.40
N ASN A 172 -25.47 36.50 -3.52
CA ASN A 172 -24.85 36.16 -4.78
C ASN A 172 -25.08 34.70 -5.14
N LEU A 173 -25.01 34.39 -6.44
CA LEU A 173 -25.04 33.01 -6.92
C LEU A 173 -23.92 32.20 -6.22
N TRP A 174 -24.26 30.97 -5.84
CA TRP A 174 -23.41 30.02 -5.10
C TRP A 174 -23.13 30.34 -3.63
N GLU A 175 -23.62 31.46 -3.09
CA GLU A 175 -23.45 31.74 -1.66
C GLU A 175 -24.10 30.65 -0.81
N VAL A 176 -23.38 30.27 0.25
CA VAL A 176 -23.75 29.19 1.15
C VAL A 176 -24.37 29.76 2.43
N VAL A 177 -25.54 29.27 2.78
CA VAL A 177 -26.27 29.66 3.99
C VAL A 177 -26.64 28.46 4.84
N SER A 178 -26.70 28.66 6.15
CA SER A 178 -27.32 27.70 7.08
C SER A 178 -28.76 28.12 7.41
N PHE A 179 -29.67 27.15 7.41
CA PHE A 179 -31.06 27.37 7.79
C PHE A 179 -31.63 26.09 8.43
N ASN A 180 -32.19 26.21 9.63
CA ASN A 180 -32.80 25.10 10.38
C ASN A 180 -31.93 23.83 10.50
N GLY A 181 -30.62 24.00 10.67
CA GLY A 181 -29.68 22.89 10.86
C GLY A 181 -29.25 22.18 9.56
N ALA A 182 -29.61 22.71 8.39
CA ALA A 182 -29.13 22.27 7.08
C ALA A 182 -28.40 23.41 6.36
N PHE A 183 -27.64 23.07 5.33
CA PHE A 183 -26.90 24.00 4.49
C PHE A 183 -27.49 24.05 3.08
N TYR A 184 -27.49 25.24 2.49
CA TYR A 184 -28.04 25.51 1.17
C TYR A 184 -27.10 26.40 0.38
N THR A 185 -27.06 26.23 -0.93
CA THR A 185 -26.38 27.14 -1.85
C THR A 185 -27.36 27.74 -2.86
N LEU A 186 -27.18 29.00 -3.23
CA LEU A 186 -28.06 29.66 -4.20
C LEU A 186 -27.72 29.19 -5.62
N MET A 187 -28.61 28.43 -6.26
CA MET A 187 -28.36 27.79 -7.56
C MET A 187 -28.80 28.65 -8.75
N LYS A 188 -29.72 29.59 -8.55
CA LYS A 188 -30.25 30.46 -9.62
C LYS A 188 -30.78 31.79 -9.09
N LEU A 189 -30.69 32.82 -9.92
CA LEU A 189 -31.23 34.16 -9.66
C LEU A 189 -32.58 34.42 -10.35
N ASP A 190 -32.96 33.58 -11.31
CA ASP A 190 -34.26 33.69 -11.95
C ASP A 190 -35.37 33.33 -10.97
N GLU A 191 -36.36 34.22 -10.83
CA GLU A 191 -37.44 34.14 -9.84
C GLU A 191 -36.98 34.12 -8.37
N PHE A 192 -35.73 34.52 -8.08
CA PHE A 192 -35.21 34.55 -6.72
C PHE A 192 -35.85 35.70 -5.92
N ASP A 193 -36.52 35.34 -4.82
CA ASP A 193 -37.04 36.28 -3.81
C ASP A 193 -36.30 36.04 -2.49
N ASN A 194 -35.55 37.05 -2.05
CA ASN A 194 -34.77 37.01 -0.82
C ASN A 194 -35.62 36.95 0.46
N ASN A 195 -36.95 37.15 0.38
CA ASN A 195 -37.84 37.00 1.52
C ASN A 195 -38.34 35.56 1.71
N ILE A 196 -38.09 34.67 0.75
CA ILE A 196 -38.45 33.24 0.83
C ILE A 196 -37.23 32.46 1.32
N ASN A 197 -37.42 31.70 2.39
CA ASN A 197 -36.33 30.94 3.01
C ASN A 197 -35.83 29.80 2.09
N PRO A 198 -34.61 29.27 2.32
CA PRO A 198 -33.98 28.27 1.46
C PRO A 198 -34.71 26.92 1.41
N PHE A 199 -35.52 26.60 2.41
CA PHE A 199 -36.30 25.36 2.43
C PHE A 199 -37.52 25.45 1.50
N ASP A 200 -38.18 26.60 1.45
CA ASP A 200 -39.40 26.80 0.65
C ASP A 200 -39.11 27.26 -0.80
N SER A 201 -37.94 27.87 -1.04
CA SER A 201 -37.57 28.40 -2.36
C SER A 201 -36.88 27.36 -3.24
N LEU A 202 -37.35 27.24 -4.49
CA LEU A 202 -36.75 26.38 -5.51
C LEU A 202 -35.44 26.93 -6.10
N CYS A 203 -35.00 28.12 -5.66
CA CYS A 203 -33.75 28.73 -6.12
C CYS A 203 -32.54 28.21 -5.35
N TRP A 204 -32.75 27.62 -4.18
CA TRP A 204 -31.71 27.06 -3.33
C TRP A 204 -31.58 25.55 -3.55
N GLY A 205 -30.34 25.07 -3.54
CA GLY A 205 -30.00 23.66 -3.51
C GLY A 205 -29.54 23.27 -2.12
N ALA A 206 -30.11 22.21 -1.54
CA ALA A 206 -29.61 21.64 -0.30
C ALA A 206 -28.25 20.98 -0.55
N ILE A 207 -27.28 21.24 0.32
CA ILE A 207 -25.94 20.68 0.23
C ILE A 207 -25.93 19.33 0.94
N ALA A 208 -25.47 18.29 0.25
CA ALA A 208 -25.43 16.92 0.77
C ALA A 208 -24.22 16.69 1.68
N ASP A 209 -24.32 15.68 2.56
CA ASP A 209 -23.18 15.20 3.35
C ASP A 209 -22.10 14.60 2.42
N TYR A 210 -20.84 14.80 2.78
CA TYR A 210 -19.72 14.14 2.13
C TYR A 210 -19.84 12.60 2.24
N ASP A 211 -19.83 11.93 1.11
CA ASP A 211 -19.80 10.47 1.02
C ASP A 211 -18.42 9.99 0.54
N PRO A 212 -17.64 9.24 1.36
CA PRO A 212 -16.37 8.66 0.95
C PRO A 212 -16.51 7.54 -0.09
N ALA A 213 -17.72 7.00 -0.31
CA ALA A 213 -17.99 6.03 -1.36
C ALA A 213 -18.18 6.69 -2.74
N TYR A 214 -18.68 7.93 -2.78
CA TYR A 214 -18.76 8.70 -4.02
C TYR A 214 -17.37 9.05 -4.56
N ASN A 215 -17.21 9.14 -5.88
CA ASN A 215 -15.90 9.32 -6.53
C ASN A 215 -15.96 10.18 -7.80
N ASP A 216 -17.06 10.92 -7.99
CA ASP A 216 -17.28 11.75 -9.16
C ASP A 216 -17.53 13.21 -8.75
N TYR A 217 -16.90 13.68 -7.67
CA TYR A 217 -16.97 15.09 -7.27
C TYR A 217 -16.31 15.96 -8.34
N GLU A 218 -16.99 17.02 -8.76
CA GLU A 218 -16.47 17.95 -9.77
C GLU A 218 -15.45 18.90 -9.17
N LEU A 219 -14.34 19.17 -9.87
CA LEU A 219 -13.33 20.15 -9.41
C LEU A 219 -13.81 21.57 -9.70
N GLU A 220 -14.80 22.03 -8.94
CA GLU A 220 -15.41 23.34 -9.05
C GLU A 220 -15.59 24.00 -7.68
N GLU A 221 -15.47 25.33 -7.60
CA GLU A 221 -15.58 26.09 -6.33
C GLU A 221 -16.99 26.08 -5.70
N HIS A 222 -17.95 25.47 -6.39
CA HIS A 222 -19.34 25.34 -5.96
C HIS A 222 -19.84 23.88 -5.90
N GLU A 223 -18.94 22.90 -6.04
CA GLU A 223 -19.21 21.51 -5.68
C GLU A 223 -19.15 21.37 -4.15
N TYR A 224 -20.26 21.68 -3.50
CA TYR A 224 -20.30 21.74 -2.04
C TYR A 224 -20.67 20.40 -1.39
N VAL A 225 -20.01 20.11 -0.27
CA VAL A 225 -20.35 18.99 0.63
C VAL A 225 -20.38 19.45 2.08
N VAL A 226 -21.21 18.82 2.90
CA VAL A 226 -21.21 19.00 4.35
C VAL A 226 -20.34 17.94 5.00
N TYR A 227 -19.41 18.35 5.87
CA TYR A 227 -18.60 17.45 6.68
C TYR A 227 -18.43 18.03 8.07
N ASP A 228 -18.76 17.24 9.10
CA ASP A 228 -18.65 17.64 10.50
C ASP A 228 -19.30 19.01 10.81
N GLY A 229 -20.48 19.24 10.22
CA GLY A 229 -21.25 20.47 10.41
C GLY A 229 -20.67 21.71 9.73
N ARG A 230 -19.74 21.57 8.80
CA ARG A 230 -19.20 22.66 7.98
C ARG A 230 -19.28 22.33 6.50
N VAL A 231 -19.25 23.34 5.64
CA VAL A 231 -19.34 23.19 4.19
C VAL A 231 -17.95 23.27 3.58
N PHE A 232 -17.68 22.39 2.61
CA PHE A 232 -16.41 22.32 1.89
C PHE A 232 -16.62 22.27 0.39
N TYR A 233 -15.63 22.72 -0.37
CA TYR A 233 -15.54 22.54 -1.82
C TYR A 233 -14.14 22.02 -2.21
N PRO A 234 -13.97 21.34 -3.34
CA PRO A 234 -12.68 20.77 -3.74
C PRO A 234 -11.73 21.87 -4.23
N GLY A 235 -10.52 21.87 -3.67
CA GLY A 235 -9.42 22.74 -4.08
C GLY A 235 -8.48 22.15 -5.13
N LEU A 236 -8.53 20.83 -5.26
CA LEU A 236 -7.77 19.99 -6.18
C LEU A 236 -8.56 18.72 -6.44
N ASP A 237 -8.05 17.80 -7.27
CA ASP A 237 -8.75 16.53 -7.51
C ASP A 237 -8.80 15.65 -6.25
N VAL A 238 -10.00 15.61 -5.66
CA VAL A 238 -10.33 14.91 -4.42
C VAL A 238 -10.69 13.45 -4.65
N ASN A 239 -10.94 13.04 -5.89
CA ASN A 239 -11.36 11.68 -6.22
C ASN A 239 -10.17 10.72 -6.19
N ALA A 240 -10.47 9.42 -6.05
CA ALA A 240 -9.49 8.37 -6.23
C ALA A 240 -9.36 8.00 -7.70
N ASP A 241 -8.13 7.77 -8.14
CA ASP A 241 -7.87 7.25 -9.48
C ASP A 241 -8.31 5.78 -9.58
N MET A 242 -8.99 5.43 -10.67
CA MET A 242 -9.35 4.04 -10.93
C MET A 242 -8.17 3.26 -11.51
N PRO A 243 -7.83 2.07 -10.98
CA PRO A 243 -6.77 1.24 -11.55
C PRO A 243 -7.23 0.63 -12.88
N ILE A 244 -6.59 1.04 -13.98
CA ILE A 244 -6.90 0.63 -15.35
C ILE A 244 -5.65 0.00 -15.98
N VAL A 245 -5.78 -1.28 -16.36
CA VAL A 245 -4.73 -2.06 -17.01
C VAL A 245 -4.33 -1.44 -18.36
N GLY A 246 -3.03 -1.21 -18.54
CA GLY A 246 -2.45 -0.55 -19.70
C GLY A 246 -2.48 0.98 -19.65
N HIS A 247 -3.08 1.57 -18.61
CA HIS A 247 -3.06 3.03 -18.41
C HIS A 247 -2.19 3.42 -17.21
N ASN A 248 -2.61 3.07 -15.99
CA ASN A 248 -1.86 3.37 -14.76
C ASN A 248 -1.31 2.11 -14.08
N ILE A 249 -1.78 0.91 -14.46
CA ILE A 249 -1.22 -0.36 -13.99
C ILE A 249 -0.86 -1.31 -15.14
N ALA A 250 0.15 -2.15 -14.92
CA ALA A 250 0.55 -3.23 -15.83
C ALA A 250 0.74 -4.54 -15.05
N GLN A 251 0.34 -5.68 -15.63
CA GLN A 251 0.50 -6.96 -14.94
C GLN A 251 1.98 -7.32 -14.87
N ASN A 252 2.54 -7.34 -13.66
CA ASN A 252 3.94 -7.67 -13.41
C ASN A 252 4.10 -8.19 -11.98
N ASP A 253 4.87 -9.25 -11.79
CA ASP A 253 5.14 -9.87 -10.50
C ASP A 253 6.60 -9.57 -10.10
N PRO A 254 6.84 -8.78 -9.04
CA PRO A 254 8.19 -8.35 -8.66
C PRO A 254 8.97 -9.48 -7.96
N ARG A 255 8.31 -10.58 -7.60
CA ARG A 255 8.89 -11.64 -6.79
C ARG A 255 9.85 -12.46 -7.64
N ASN A 256 11.07 -12.69 -7.13
CA ASN A 256 12.03 -13.55 -7.78
C ASN A 256 11.42 -14.94 -8.08
N TYR A 257 11.48 -15.33 -9.36
CA TYR A 257 10.88 -16.57 -9.86
C TYR A 257 11.43 -17.83 -9.17
N ASN A 258 12.74 -17.89 -8.91
CA ASN A 258 13.37 -19.05 -8.27
C ASN A 258 12.96 -19.16 -6.81
N ILE A 259 12.95 -18.05 -6.07
CA ILE A 259 12.44 -18.03 -4.68
C ILE A 259 11.00 -18.53 -4.68
N LYS A 260 10.13 -17.98 -5.54
CA LYS A 260 8.73 -18.39 -5.63
C LYS A 260 8.58 -19.88 -5.89
N LYS A 261 9.29 -20.42 -6.89
CA LYS A 261 9.27 -21.84 -7.23
C LYS A 261 9.66 -22.73 -6.04
N HIS A 262 10.78 -22.44 -5.39
CA HIS A 262 11.30 -23.27 -4.31
C HIS A 262 10.51 -23.09 -3.01
N MET A 263 10.05 -21.87 -2.73
CA MET A 263 9.17 -21.56 -1.61
C MET A 263 7.86 -22.34 -1.69
N VAL A 264 7.19 -22.39 -2.85
CA VAL A 264 5.94 -23.16 -3.02
C VAL A 264 6.18 -24.65 -2.75
N ARG A 265 7.28 -25.21 -3.28
CA ARG A 265 7.63 -26.63 -3.08
C ARG A 265 7.86 -26.96 -1.61
N LEU A 266 8.66 -26.15 -0.93
CA LEU A 266 8.96 -26.31 0.50
C LEU A 266 7.70 -26.10 1.35
N ALA A 267 6.90 -25.07 1.09
CA ALA A 267 5.67 -24.80 1.82
C ALA A 267 4.65 -25.94 1.66
N ILE A 268 4.49 -26.52 0.46
CA ILE A 268 3.58 -27.67 0.28
C ILE A 268 4.09 -28.90 1.04
N TYR A 269 5.41 -29.14 1.07
CA TYR A 269 5.99 -30.21 1.87
C TYR A 269 5.70 -30.01 3.37
N GLU A 270 5.91 -28.80 3.89
CA GLU A 270 5.62 -28.45 5.29
C GLU A 270 4.12 -28.54 5.61
N LEU A 271 3.25 -28.07 4.73
CA LEU A 271 1.80 -28.28 4.84
C LEU A 271 1.48 -29.77 4.98
N THR A 272 2.06 -30.63 4.12
CA THR A 272 1.80 -32.08 4.17
C THR A 272 2.22 -32.68 5.51
N LYS A 273 3.36 -32.25 6.07
CA LYS A 273 3.82 -32.67 7.41
C LYS A 273 2.84 -32.30 8.52
N LEU A 274 2.23 -31.12 8.45
CA LEU A 274 1.26 -30.67 9.47
C LEU A 274 -0.03 -31.51 9.51
N ILE A 275 -0.36 -32.20 8.41
CA ILE A 275 -1.65 -32.89 8.25
C ILE A 275 -1.50 -34.41 8.28
N ALA A 276 -0.47 -34.91 7.60
CA ALA A 276 -0.22 -36.32 7.37
C ALA A 276 1.29 -36.60 7.42
N PRO A 277 1.92 -36.43 8.60
CA PRO A 277 3.38 -36.55 8.75
C PRO A 277 3.92 -37.91 8.30
N ASN A 278 3.12 -38.97 8.42
CA ASN A 278 3.51 -40.33 8.06
C ASN A 278 3.17 -40.71 6.60
N ASN A 279 2.57 -39.81 5.81
CA ASN A 279 2.10 -40.11 4.46
C ASN A 279 2.41 -38.97 3.47
N VAL A 280 3.69 -38.60 3.39
CA VAL A 280 4.18 -37.65 2.38
C VAL A 280 4.45 -38.40 1.08
N SER A 281 3.81 -37.97 -0.02
CA SER A 281 4.01 -38.61 -1.32
C SER A 281 5.47 -38.49 -1.80
N ALA A 282 5.93 -39.49 -2.56
CA ALA A 282 7.29 -39.50 -3.12
C ALA A 282 7.59 -38.27 -4.01
N VAL A 283 6.58 -37.73 -4.69
CA VAL A 283 6.71 -36.51 -5.50
C VAL A 283 7.07 -35.31 -4.62
N ARG A 284 6.41 -35.16 -3.46
CA ARG A 284 6.67 -34.05 -2.52
C ARG A 284 8.02 -34.16 -1.83
N LEU A 285 8.44 -35.39 -1.49
CA LEU A 285 9.79 -35.64 -0.97
C LEU A 285 10.85 -35.22 -2.00
N LYS A 286 10.67 -35.61 -3.26
CA LYS A 286 11.57 -35.23 -4.35
C LYS A 286 11.60 -33.72 -4.59
N ASP A 287 10.46 -33.04 -4.62
CA ASP A 287 10.38 -31.58 -4.77
C ASP A 287 11.12 -30.83 -3.65
N HIS A 288 10.99 -31.34 -2.41
CA HIS A 288 11.71 -30.82 -1.25
C HIS A 288 13.22 -31.04 -1.39
N GLU A 289 13.66 -32.28 -1.69
CA GLU A 289 15.08 -32.61 -1.88
C GLU A 289 15.74 -31.80 -3.01
N GLU A 290 15.04 -31.63 -4.15
CA GLU A 290 15.51 -30.77 -5.25
C GLU A 290 15.64 -29.31 -4.83
N SER A 291 14.71 -28.81 -4.01
CA SER A 291 14.75 -27.43 -3.52
C SER A 291 15.87 -27.22 -2.51
N MET A 292 16.07 -28.15 -1.58
CA MET A 292 17.20 -28.11 -0.63
C MET A 292 18.55 -28.25 -1.35
N LYS A 293 18.64 -29.07 -2.38
CA LYS A 293 19.83 -29.15 -3.22
C LYS A 293 20.11 -27.83 -3.92
N TRP A 294 19.09 -27.22 -4.52
CA TRP A 294 19.23 -25.91 -5.17
C TRP A 294 19.69 -24.83 -4.19
N LEU A 295 19.12 -24.77 -2.99
CA LEU A 295 19.54 -23.85 -1.93
C LEU A 295 21.01 -24.05 -1.54
N ASN A 296 21.44 -25.31 -1.35
CA ASN A 296 22.82 -25.64 -1.01
C ASN A 296 23.81 -25.38 -2.16
N ASP A 297 23.41 -25.58 -3.42
CA ASP A 297 24.25 -25.24 -4.57
C ASP A 297 24.34 -23.70 -4.75
N ALA A 298 23.26 -22.97 -4.48
CA ALA A 298 23.24 -21.50 -4.49
C ALA A 298 24.09 -20.90 -3.36
N SER A 299 24.00 -21.45 -2.15
CA SER A 299 24.79 -21.02 -0.99
C SER A 299 26.29 -21.25 -1.20
N LYS A 300 26.64 -22.37 -1.85
CA LYS A 300 28.01 -22.70 -2.29
C LYS A 300 28.42 -22.05 -3.60
N LEU A 301 27.66 -21.08 -4.10
CA LEU A 301 28.07 -20.24 -5.23
C LEU A 301 28.20 -21.01 -6.56
N ARG A 302 27.60 -22.20 -6.65
CA ARG A 302 27.68 -23.08 -7.83
C ARG A 302 26.65 -22.74 -8.92
N LEU A 303 25.61 -22.01 -8.54
CA LEU A 303 24.58 -21.53 -9.44
C LEU A 303 24.16 -20.12 -9.05
N ASN A 304 23.52 -19.44 -9.98
CA ASN A 304 22.99 -18.10 -9.75
C ASN A 304 21.49 -18.14 -9.41
N PRO A 305 21.09 -17.73 -8.19
CA PRO A 305 19.67 -17.68 -7.83
C PRO A 305 18.95 -16.43 -8.37
N GLN A 306 19.67 -15.50 -9.03
CA GLN A 306 19.18 -14.18 -9.46
C GLN A 306 18.76 -13.29 -8.28
N ILE A 307 19.46 -13.42 -7.16
CA ILE A 307 19.24 -12.62 -5.94
C ILE A 307 20.44 -11.68 -5.78
N PRO A 308 20.23 -10.40 -5.42
CA PRO A 308 21.32 -9.49 -5.11
C PRO A 308 22.25 -10.05 -4.03
N ARG A 309 23.54 -9.74 -4.15
CA ARG A 309 24.59 -10.21 -3.25
C ARG A 309 24.71 -9.28 -2.05
N LYS A 310 25.08 -9.83 -0.89
CA LYS A 310 25.44 -9.00 0.26
C LYS A 310 26.74 -8.24 0.02
N LEU A 311 26.82 -7.04 0.58
CA LEU A 311 28.02 -6.22 0.64
C LEU A 311 28.76 -6.46 1.97
N ALA A 312 30.06 -6.18 1.97
CA ALA A 312 30.83 -6.10 3.21
C ALA A 312 30.42 -4.86 4.03
N GLU A 313 30.84 -4.80 5.30
CA GLU A 313 30.52 -3.69 6.22
C GLU A 313 30.97 -2.32 5.71
N ASP A 314 31.97 -2.26 4.84
CA ASP A 314 32.46 -1.03 4.21
C ASP A 314 31.75 -0.67 2.89
N ASN A 315 30.59 -1.31 2.62
CA ASN A 315 29.85 -1.25 1.36
C ASN A 315 30.68 -1.65 0.13
N LYS A 316 31.77 -2.41 0.32
CA LYS A 316 32.53 -2.96 -0.79
C LYS A 316 32.08 -4.37 -1.14
N PRO A 317 32.39 -4.83 -2.36
CA PRO A 317 32.05 -6.17 -2.79
C PRO A 317 32.82 -7.21 -1.94
N VAL A 318 32.13 -8.23 -1.42
CA VAL A 318 32.78 -9.33 -0.69
C VAL A 318 33.70 -10.12 -1.63
N THR A 319 35.00 -10.14 -1.35
CA THR A 319 36.03 -10.71 -2.25
C THR A 319 36.12 -12.24 -2.24
N ASP A 320 35.54 -12.90 -1.23
CA ASP A 320 35.51 -14.38 -1.14
C ASP A 320 34.89 -15.02 -2.39
N TRP A 321 33.96 -14.30 -3.03
CA TRP A 321 33.36 -14.66 -4.30
C TRP A 321 34.37 -14.67 -5.47
N GLN A 322 35.20 -13.63 -5.61
CA GLN A 322 36.20 -13.55 -6.68
C GLN A 322 37.18 -14.72 -6.58
N LEU A 323 37.52 -15.10 -5.35
CA LEU A 323 38.36 -16.27 -5.06
C LEU A 323 37.65 -17.59 -5.37
N SER A 324 36.37 -17.74 -5.01
CA SER A 324 35.62 -18.99 -5.25
C SER A 324 35.26 -19.21 -6.72
N THR A 325 35.14 -18.15 -7.52
CA THR A 325 34.70 -18.21 -8.92
C THR A 325 35.76 -17.80 -9.94
N PHE A 326 36.98 -17.48 -9.49
CA PHE A 326 38.12 -17.06 -10.30
C PHE A 326 37.83 -15.85 -11.21
N GLN A 327 36.91 -14.97 -10.82
CA GLN A 327 36.54 -13.77 -11.59
C GLN A 327 37.52 -12.62 -11.32
N THR A 328 37.96 -11.94 -12.39
CA THR A 328 38.92 -10.81 -12.32
C THR A 328 38.29 -9.48 -11.96
N ASP A 329 36.96 -9.35 -12.07
CA ASP A 329 36.19 -8.17 -11.73
C ASP A 329 34.87 -8.60 -11.08
N TYR A 330 34.43 -7.91 -10.03
CA TYR A 330 33.20 -8.21 -9.30
C TYR A 330 32.49 -6.91 -8.93
N ASP A 331 31.33 -6.72 -9.55
CA ASP A 331 30.37 -5.68 -9.18
C ASP A 331 29.17 -6.36 -8.50
N PRO A 332 28.91 -6.09 -7.21
CA PRO A 332 27.89 -6.75 -6.42
C PRO A 332 26.47 -6.39 -6.87
N TYR A 333 26.33 -5.29 -7.63
CA TYR A 333 25.08 -4.84 -8.23
C TYR A 333 24.88 -5.35 -9.67
N LYS A 334 25.91 -5.93 -10.28
CA LYS A 334 25.79 -6.60 -11.58
C LYS A 334 25.70 -8.10 -11.39
N ASN A 335 24.82 -8.69 -12.17
CA ASN A 335 24.73 -10.13 -12.25
C ASN A 335 25.81 -10.62 -13.24
N PRO A 336 26.86 -11.33 -12.78
CA PRO A 336 27.94 -11.78 -13.66
C PRO A 336 27.50 -12.85 -14.68
N TRP A 337 26.29 -13.40 -14.54
CA TRP A 337 25.73 -14.41 -15.42
C TRP A 337 24.71 -13.85 -16.43
N LEU A 338 24.34 -12.58 -16.30
CA LEU A 338 23.50 -11.84 -17.26
C LEU A 338 24.40 -10.78 -17.89
N THR A 339 25.22 -11.18 -18.86
CA THR A 339 25.96 -10.26 -19.74
C THR A 339 25.20 -10.02 -21.03
#